data_AF-A0A385JGJ5-F1
#
_entry.id   AF-A0A385JGJ5-F1
#
_cell.length_a   1.000
_cell.length_b   1.000
_cell.length_c   1.000
_cell.angle_alpha   90.00
_cell.angle_beta   90.00
_cell.angle_gamma   90.00
#
_symmetry.space_group_name_H-M   'P 1'
#
loop_
_entity.id
_entity.type
_entity.pdbx_description
1 polymer ?
#
loop_
_entity_poly.entity_id
_entity_poly.type
_entity_poly.pdbx_seq_one_letter_code
_entity_poly.pdbx_strand_id
1 'polypeptide(L)'
;QLTLSLYMVMLGVGQVIFGPLSDRIGRRPILLAGATAFVIASLGAAWSSTAPAFVAFRLLQAVGASAMLVATFATVRDVYANRPEGVVIYGLFSSMLAFVPALGPIAGAL
;
A
#
# COMPACT_ATOMS: atom_id res chain seq x y z
N GLN A 1 1.31 14.94 -14.23
CA GLN A 1 2.70 14.46 -14.00
C GLN A 1 3.17 14.76 -12.58
N LEU A 2 3.05 16.01 -12.09
CA LEU A 2 3.40 16.38 -10.70
C LEU A 2 2.78 15.46 -9.63
N THR A 3 1.50 15.09 -9.80
CA THR A 3 0.77 14.20 -8.90
C THR A 3 1.33 12.78 -8.81
N LEU A 4 2.02 12.29 -9.83
CA LEU A 4 2.60 10.95 -9.86
C LEU A 4 4.00 10.96 -9.22
N SER A 5 4.79 11.99 -9.50
CA SER A 5 6.09 12.23 -8.85
C SER A 5 5.93 12.42 -7.33
N LEU A 6 5.00 13.27 -6.91
CA LEU A 6 4.73 13.49 -5.49
C LEU A 6 4.22 12.22 -4.80
N TYR A 7 3.39 11.42 -5.48
CA TYR A 7 2.90 10.15 -4.95
C TYR A 7 4.05 9.16 -4.70
N MET A 8 4.97 9.03 -5.66
CA MET A 8 6.16 8.17 -5.53
C MET A 8 7.08 8.62 -4.40
N VAL A 9 7.31 9.93 -4.25
CA VAL A 9 8.11 10.49 -3.14
C VAL A 9 7.44 10.21 -1.79
N MET A 10 6.14 10.48 -1.68
CA MET A 10 5.38 10.25 -0.46
C MET A 10 5.33 8.77 -0.08
N LEU A 11 5.21 7.87 -1.07
CA LEU A 11 5.33 6.44 -0.87
C LEU A 11 6.69 6.07 -0.27
N GLY A 12 7.79 6.52 -0.89
CA GLY A 12 9.15 6.21 -0.41
C GLY A 12 9.43 6.71 1.00
N VAL A 13 9.09 7.97 1.28
CA VAL A 13 9.24 8.55 2.63
C VAL A 13 8.34 7.84 3.63
N GLY A 14 7.10 7.55 3.24
CA GLY A 14 6.15 6.81 4.06
C GLY A 14 6.67 5.44 4.45
N GLN A 15 7.29 4.70 3.54
CA GLN A 15 7.84 3.38 3.88
C GLN A 15 8.95 3.45 4.94
N VAL A 16 9.80 4.48 4.91
CA VAL A 16 10.86 4.69 5.92
C VAL A 16 10.26 4.99 7.30
N ILE A 17 9.17 5.74 7.37
CA ILE A 17 8.51 6.11 8.62
C ILE A 17 7.66 4.96 9.17
N PHE A 18 6.85 4.34 8.30
CA PHE A 18 5.95 3.25 8.69
C PHE A 18 6.68 1.95 8.98
N GLY A 19 7.93 1.76 8.54
CA GLY A 19 8.81 0.66 8.93
C GLY A 19 8.90 0.47 10.45
N PRO A 20 9.62 1.36 11.15
CA PRO A 20 9.78 1.28 12.61
C PRO A 20 8.46 1.45 13.36
N LEU A 21 7.50 2.20 12.79
CA LEU A 21 6.17 2.37 13.40
C LEU A 21 5.39 1.04 13.40
N SER A 22 5.45 0.28 12.29
CA SER A 22 4.86 -1.06 12.13
C SER A 22 5.42 -2.05 13.13
N ASP A 23 6.71 -1.95 13.41
CA ASP A 23 7.38 -2.81 14.39
C ASP A 23 7.02 -2.45 15.84
N ARG A 24 6.71 -1.18 16.13
CA ARG A 24 6.34 -0.73 17.50
C ARG A 24 4.86 -0.89 17.86
N ILE A 25 3.95 -0.50 16.97
CA ILE A 25 2.50 -0.51 17.25
C ILE A 25 1.87 -1.88 16.96
N GLY A 26 2.58 -2.72 16.21
CA GLY A 26 2.09 -4.00 15.72
C GLY A 26 1.61 -3.91 14.29
N ARG A 27 1.83 -4.99 13.55
CA ARG A 27 1.69 -5.00 12.07
C ARG A 27 0.23 -4.98 11.62
N ARG A 28 -0.64 -5.71 12.32
CA ARG A 28 -2.09 -5.79 12.02
C ARG A 28 -2.83 -4.44 12.14
N PRO A 29 -2.70 -3.66 13.22
CA PRO A 29 -3.40 -2.37 13.32
C PRO A 29 -2.92 -1.37 12.27
N ILE A 30 -1.63 -1.36 11.92
CA ILE A 30 -1.10 -0.46 10.89
C ILE A 30 -1.58 -0.84 9.49
N LEU A 31 -1.69 -2.13 9.19
CA LEU A 31 -2.26 -2.61 7.93
C LEU A 31 -3.72 -2.17 7.78
N LEU A 32 -4.53 -2.35 8.83
CA LEU A 32 -5.95 -1.98 8.82
C LEU A 32 -6.14 -0.45 8.79
N ALA A 33 -5.34 0.31 9.54
CA ALA A 33 -5.37 1.77 9.52
C ALA A 33 -4.94 2.32 8.14
N GLY A 34 -3.89 1.75 7.54
CA GLY A 34 -3.45 2.12 6.19
C GLY A 34 -4.51 1.82 5.13
N ALA A 35 -5.15 0.65 5.21
CA ALA A 35 -6.21 0.25 4.29
C ALA A 35 -7.45 1.13 4.40
N THR A 36 -7.90 1.43 5.62
CA THR A 36 -9.05 2.34 5.84
C THR A 36 -8.74 3.75 5.35
N ALA A 37 -7.56 4.29 5.65
CA ALA A 37 -7.12 5.58 5.14
C ALA A 37 -7.06 5.61 3.60
N PHE A 38 -6.58 4.54 2.98
CA PHE A 38 -6.52 4.41 1.51
C PHE A 38 -7.91 4.42 0.89
N VAL A 39 -8.86 3.65 1.43
CA VAL A 39 -10.24 3.58 0.93
C VAL A 39 -10.93 4.94 1.05
N ILE A 40 -10.82 5.59 2.21
CA ILE A 40 -11.41 6.92 2.44
C ILE A 40 -10.80 7.95 1.48
N ALA A 41 -9.49 7.93 1.31
CA ALA A 41 -8.80 8.84 0.39
C ALA A 41 -9.18 8.56 -1.08
N SER A 42 -9.41 7.30 -1.45
CA SER A 42 -9.87 6.91 -2.80
C SER A 42 -11.27 7.40 -3.10
N LEU A 43 -12.19 7.27 -2.15
CA LEU A 43 -13.54 7.82 -2.26
C LEU A 43 -13.52 9.35 -2.33
N GLY A 44 -12.67 9.99 -1.52
CA GLY A 44 -12.46 11.44 -1.56
C GLY A 44 -11.89 11.93 -2.88
N ALA A 45 -10.93 11.20 -3.46
CA ALA A 45 -10.36 11.50 -4.77
C ALA A 45 -11.42 11.37 -5.89
N ALA A 46 -12.28 10.34 -5.82
CA ALA A 46 -13.36 10.13 -6.78
C ALA A 46 -14.41 11.27 -6.76
N TRP A 47 -14.69 11.84 -5.58
CA TRP A 47 -15.60 12.98 -5.44
C TRP A 47 -14.95 14.35 -5.67
N SER A 48 -13.63 14.41 -5.79
CA SER A 48 -12.93 15.70 -5.89
C SER A 48 -13.16 16.35 -7.25
N SER A 49 -13.67 17.58 -7.24
CA SER A 49 -13.95 18.36 -8.46
C SER A 49 -12.85 19.38 -8.78
N THR A 50 -11.82 19.49 -7.92
CA THR A 50 -10.75 20.47 -8.05
C THR A 50 -9.38 19.78 -8.04
N ALA A 51 -8.45 20.29 -8.87
CA ALA A 51 -7.11 19.74 -8.99
C ALA A 51 -6.33 19.68 -7.65
N PRO A 52 -6.36 20.70 -6.77
CA PRO A 52 -5.65 20.66 -5.51
C PRO A 52 -6.21 19.60 -4.54
N ALA A 53 -7.54 19.47 -4.48
CA ALA A 53 -8.19 18.46 -3.64
C ALA A 53 -7.83 17.06 -4.12
N PHE A 54 -7.84 16.83 -5.43
CA PHE A 54 -7.41 15.56 -6.02
C PHE A 54 -5.96 15.20 -5.63
N VAL A 55 -5.04 16.17 -5.68
CA VAL A 55 -3.64 15.96 -5.26
C VAL A 55 -3.56 15.62 -3.77
N ALA A 56 -4.29 16.34 -2.92
CA ALA A 56 -4.29 16.08 -1.47
C ALA A 56 -4.79 14.67 -1.14
N PHE A 57 -5.88 14.22 -1.76
CA PHE A 57 -6.37 12.86 -1.59
C PHE A 57 -5.40 11.81 -2.13
N ARG A 58 -4.71 12.09 -3.25
CA ARG A 58 -3.64 11.22 -3.75
C ARG A 58 -2.46 11.10 -2.77
N LEU A 59 -2.06 12.20 -2.14
CA LEU A 59 -1.00 12.15 -1.12
C LEU A 59 -1.45 11.31 0.08
N LEU A 60 -2.70 11.45 0.50
CA LEU A 60 -3.26 10.64 1.58
C LEU A 60 -3.32 9.14 1.20
N GLN A 61 -3.68 8.83 -0.05
CA GLN A 61 -3.58 7.48 -0.59
C GLN A 61 -2.15 6.95 -0.56
N ALA A 62 -1.15 7.76 -0.94
CA ALA A 62 0.26 7.34 -0.89
C ALA A 62 0.70 6.98 0.53
N VAL A 63 0.28 7.77 1.53
CA VAL A 63 0.53 7.48 2.94
C VAL A 63 -0.10 6.14 3.34
N GLY A 64 -1.39 5.93 3.06
CA GLY A 64 -2.08 4.67 3.37
C GLY A 64 -1.45 3.45 2.66
N ALA A 65 -1.10 3.61 1.38
CA ALA A 65 -0.45 2.57 0.58
C ALA A 65 0.96 2.22 1.10
N SER A 66 1.74 3.21 1.54
CA SER A 66 3.06 2.97 2.14
C SER A 66 2.96 2.17 3.45
N ALA A 67 2.00 2.51 4.31
CA ALA A 67 1.72 1.78 5.55
C ALA A 67 1.27 0.33 5.27
N MET A 68 0.37 0.14 4.31
CA MET A 68 -0.06 -1.18 3.86
C MET A 68 1.09 -2.03 3.33
N LEU A 69 1.92 -1.48 2.43
CA LEU A 69 3.04 -2.21 1.84
C LEU A 69 4.00 -2.72 2.92
N VAL A 70 4.46 -1.81 3.79
CA VAL A 70 5.37 -2.16 4.88
C VAL A 70 4.75 -3.23 5.78
N ALA A 71 3.53 -3.00 6.27
CA ALA A 71 2.89 -3.92 7.20
C ALA A 71 2.58 -5.27 6.56
N THR A 72 2.27 -5.31 5.25
CA THR A 72 2.00 -6.55 4.51
C THR A 72 3.27 -7.39 4.39
N PHE A 73 4.36 -6.83 3.88
CA PHE A 73 5.63 -7.56 3.75
C PHE A 73 6.16 -8.01 5.11
N ALA A 74 6.02 -7.15 6.12
CA ALA A 74 6.38 -7.47 7.49
C ALA A 74 5.50 -8.61 8.05
N THR A 75 4.19 -8.58 7.88
CA THR A 75 3.28 -9.63 8.39
C THR A 75 3.55 -10.98 7.72
N VAL A 76 3.71 -10.98 6.40
CA VAL A 76 4.09 -12.18 5.64
C VAL A 76 5.41 -12.74 6.18
N ARG A 77 6.38 -11.87 6.49
CA ARG A 77 7.66 -12.30 7.08
C ARG A 77 7.53 -12.93 8.44
N ASP A 78 6.71 -12.39 9.32
CA ASP A 78 6.56 -12.94 10.66
C ASP A 78 5.73 -14.23 10.68
N VAL A 79 4.69 -14.34 9.86
CA VAL A 79 3.81 -15.50 9.82
C VAL A 79 4.52 -16.74 9.24
N TYR A 80 5.42 -16.54 8.27
CA TYR A 80 6.08 -17.63 7.54
C TYR A 80 7.54 -17.89 7.97
N ALA A 81 8.09 -17.17 8.95
CA ALA A 81 9.49 -17.31 9.37
C ALA A 81 9.89 -18.73 9.84
N ASN A 82 8.95 -19.50 10.41
CA ASN A 82 9.24 -20.79 11.05
C ASN A 82 8.53 -22.00 10.43
N ARG A 83 7.97 -21.88 9.21
CA ARG A 83 7.31 -22.99 8.53
C ARG A 83 8.06 -23.43 7.28
N PRO A 84 8.32 -24.73 7.08
CA PRO A 84 8.93 -25.24 5.85
C PRO A 84 8.05 -24.96 4.61
N GLU A 85 6.74 -24.84 4.80
CA GLU A 85 5.75 -24.40 3.79
C GLU A 85 5.88 -22.93 3.40
N GLY A 86 6.65 -22.14 4.18
CA GLY A 86 6.82 -20.70 3.97
C GLY A 86 7.36 -20.39 2.58
N VAL A 87 8.31 -21.18 2.06
CA VAL A 87 8.90 -20.95 0.72
C VAL A 87 7.84 -21.03 -0.39
N VAL A 88 6.92 -21.98 -0.32
CA VAL A 88 5.85 -22.14 -1.31
C VAL A 88 4.86 -20.98 -1.23
N ILE A 89 4.48 -20.59 -0.01
CA ILE A 89 3.52 -19.50 0.19
C ILE A 89 4.14 -18.15 -0.20
N TYR A 90 5.42 -17.95 0.07
CA TYR A 90 6.19 -16.80 -0.42
C TYR A 90 6.28 -16.77 -1.95
N GLY A 91 6.50 -17.93 -2.58
CA GLY A 91 6.50 -18.04 -4.03
C GLY A 91 5.14 -17.66 -4.63
N LEU A 92 4.04 -18.14 -4.04
CA LEU A 92 2.67 -17.77 -4.41
C LEU A 92 2.40 -16.28 -4.21
N PHE A 93 2.80 -15.72 -3.06
CA PHE A 93 2.61 -14.30 -2.77
C PHE A 93 3.40 -13.39 -3.73
N SER A 94 4.64 -13.76 -4.03
CA SER A 94 5.48 -13.06 -5.02
C SER A 94 4.90 -13.17 -6.43
N SER A 95 4.35 -14.34 -6.78
CA SER A 95 3.67 -14.55 -8.06
C SER A 95 2.41 -13.68 -8.18
N MET A 96 1.63 -13.56 -7.12
CA MET A 96 0.47 -12.65 -7.09
C MET A 96 0.91 -11.19 -7.28
N LEU A 97 1.95 -10.75 -6.58
CA LEU A 97 2.49 -9.38 -6.72
C LEU A 97 2.99 -9.08 -8.14
N ALA A 98 3.51 -10.08 -8.86
CA ALA A 98 3.92 -9.94 -10.25
C ALA A 98 2.72 -9.88 -11.21
N PHE A 99 1.60 -10.52 -10.87
CA PHE A 99 0.42 -10.60 -11.73
C PHE A 99 -0.53 -9.40 -11.58
N VAL A 100 -0.63 -8.82 -10.38
CA VAL A 100 -1.51 -7.67 -10.08
C VAL A 100 -1.31 -6.47 -11.02
N PRO A 101 -0.08 -6.02 -11.35
CA PRO A 101 0.15 -4.91 -12.27
C PRO A 101 -0.36 -5.17 -13.69
N ALA A 102 -0.42 -6.44 -14.12
CA ALA A 102 -0.92 -6.80 -15.44
C ALA A 102 -2.45 -6.69 -15.53
N LEU A 103 -3.16 -6.97 -14.42
CA LEU A 103 -4.62 -6.85 -14.35
C LEU A 103 -5.10 -5.41 -14.19
N GLY A 104 -4.30 -4.55 -13.56
CA GLY A 104 -4.66 -3.14 -13.29
C GLY A 104 -5.10 -2.35 -14.53
N PRO A 105 -4.32 -2.34 -15.63
CA PRO A 105 -4.71 -1.67 -16.87
C PRO A 105 -5.96 -2.26 -17.53
N ILE A 106 -6.15 -3.59 -17.44
CA ILE A 106 -7.30 -4.27 -18.05
C ILE A 106 -8.60 -3.86 -17.34
N ALA A 107 -8.59 -3.86 -16.00
CA ALA A 107 -9.75 -3.46 -15.21
C ALA A 107 -10.02 -1.94 -15.31
N GLY A 108 -8.99 -1.11 -15.46
CA GLY A 108 -9.15 0.33 -15.62
C GLY A 108 -9.51 0.79 -17.04
N ALA A 109 -9.40 -0.09 -18.04
CA ALA A 109 -9.78 0.18 -19.42
C ALA A 109 -11.25 -0.20 -19.73
N LEU A 110 -11.88 -1.01 -18.89
CA LEU A 110 -13.32 -1.34 -18.93
C LEU A 110 -14.14 -0.26 -18.23
#